data_AF-A0A2S5A8J9-F1
#
_entry.id   AF-A0A2S5A8J9-F1
#
_cell.length_a   1.000
_cell.length_b   1.000
_cell.length_c   1.000
_cell.angle_alpha   90.00
_cell.angle_beta   90.00
_cell.angle_gamma   90.00
#
_symmetry.space_group_name_H-M   'P 1'
#
loop_
_entity.id
_entity.type
_entity.pdbx_description
1 polymer ?
#
loop_
_entity_poly.entity_id
_entity_poly.type
_entity_poly.pdbx_seq_one_letter_code
_entity_poly.pdbx_strand_id
1 'polypeptide(L)'
;MIALPIAAFGLLTLFLSTSIIFDWFGIRAKEGNYVLFVVWANFICSLFYLFSAYGFIKAKKWTFLLLGLAAIVLIITFVIFKIYIYSGGIYETKTVEALIFRLIVTLIFVIFAYFTIAKKYKTIKIN
;
A
#
# COMPACT_ATOMS: atom_id res chain seq x y z
N MET A 1 -4.22 8.88 16.34
CA MET A 1 -3.15 7.87 16.45
C MET A 1 -2.92 7.08 15.15
N ILE A 2 -3.95 6.64 14.41
CA ILE A 2 -3.80 5.84 13.17
C ILE A 2 -3.04 6.53 12.02
N ALA A 3 -3.05 7.87 11.92
CA ALA A 3 -2.36 8.59 10.85
C ALA A 3 -0.83 8.36 10.83
N LEU A 4 -0.20 8.22 12.01
CA LEU A 4 1.24 8.05 12.12
C LEU A 4 1.72 6.69 11.57
N PRO A 5 1.13 5.54 11.95
CA PRO A 5 1.42 4.24 11.31
C PRO A 5 1.24 4.25 9.80
N ILE A 6 0.17 4.88 9.29
CA ILE A 6 -0.09 4.96 7.85
C ILE A 6 1.00 5.78 7.15
N ALA A 7 1.38 6.93 7.73
CA ALA A 7 2.44 7.77 7.17
C ALA A 7 3.80 7.05 7.20
N ALA A 8 4.16 6.43 8.31
CA ALA A 8 5.42 5.68 8.44
C ALA A 8 5.49 4.52 7.44
N PHE A 9 4.41 3.75 7.32
CA PHE A 9 4.32 2.66 6.36
C PHE A 9 4.36 3.14 4.91
N GLY A 10 3.69 4.26 4.61
CA GLY A 10 3.71 4.93 3.32
C GLY A 10 5.12 5.39 2.94
N LEU A 11 5.80 6.12 3.82
CA LEU A 11 7.16 6.62 3.60
C LEU A 11 8.16 5.48 3.40
N LEU A 12 8.08 4.44 4.24
CA LEU A 12 8.94 3.28 4.13
C LEU A 12 8.72 2.56 2.80
N THR A 13 7.47 2.31 2.41
CA THR A 13 7.13 1.68 1.13
C THR A 13 7.58 2.53 -0.06
N LEU A 14 7.42 3.85 0.02
CA LEU A 14 7.85 4.79 -1.00
C LEU A 14 9.37 4.73 -1.17
N PHE A 15 10.11 4.77 -0.06
CA PHE A 15 11.57 4.71 -0.06
C PHE A 15 12.08 3.41 -0.67
N LEU A 16 11.52 2.26 -0.24
CA LEU A 16 11.87 0.94 -0.80
C LEU A 16 11.59 0.89 -2.31
N SER A 17 10.38 1.26 -2.73
CA SER A 17 9.98 1.17 -4.14
C SER A 17 10.81 2.11 -5.03
N THR A 18 11.06 3.33 -4.57
CA THR A 18 11.88 4.33 -5.26
C THR A 18 13.33 3.86 -5.37
N SER A 19 13.87 3.26 -4.31
CA SER A 19 15.25 2.76 -4.32
C SER A 19 15.47 1.69 -5.38
N ILE A 20 14.45 0.84 -5.63
CA ILE A 20 14.50 -0.18 -6.67
C ILE A 20 14.31 0.46 -8.06
N ILE A 21 13.34 1.37 -8.21
CA ILE A 21 13.04 2.05 -9.48
C ILE A 21 14.22 2.89 -9.96
N PHE A 22 14.93 3.59 -9.07
CA PHE A 22 16.06 4.45 -9.41
C PHE A 22 17.43 3.78 -9.18
N ASP A 23 17.45 2.50 -8.82
CA ASP A 23 18.66 1.73 -8.49
C ASP A 23 19.58 2.42 -7.47
N TRP A 24 18.97 3.07 -6.48
CA TRP A 24 19.74 3.68 -5.40
C TRP A 24 20.49 2.58 -4.66
N PHE A 25 21.76 2.84 -4.36
CA PHE A 25 22.64 1.93 -3.62
C PHE A 25 22.83 0.55 -4.28
N GLY A 26 22.61 0.43 -5.61
CA GLY A 26 22.75 -0.84 -6.34
C GLY A 26 21.78 -1.92 -5.85
N ILE A 27 20.61 -1.51 -5.33
CA ILE A 27 19.63 -2.43 -4.74
C ILE A 27 19.06 -3.40 -5.78
N ARG A 28 19.03 -3.04 -7.08
CA ARG A 28 18.53 -3.96 -8.12
C ARG A 28 19.32 -5.25 -8.18
N ALA A 29 20.65 -5.18 -8.04
CA ALA A 29 21.50 -6.37 -8.04
C ALA A 29 21.30 -7.23 -6.79
N LYS A 30 20.87 -6.65 -5.67
CA LYS A 30 20.63 -7.35 -4.39
C LYS A 30 19.24 -7.98 -4.32
N GLU A 31 18.26 -7.36 -4.97
CA GLU A 31 16.91 -7.89 -5.04
C GLU A 31 16.75 -8.98 -6.11
N GLY A 32 17.63 -9.05 -7.11
CA GLY A 32 17.64 -10.14 -8.09
C GLY A 32 16.45 -10.04 -9.05
N ASN A 33 15.71 -11.13 -9.22
CA ASN A 33 14.58 -11.22 -10.16
C ASN A 33 13.28 -10.68 -9.56
N TYR A 34 13.30 -9.45 -9.07
CA TYR A 34 12.08 -8.77 -8.62
C TYR A 34 11.22 -8.39 -9.82
N VAL A 35 9.92 -8.31 -9.60
CA VAL A 35 8.97 -8.01 -10.68
C VAL A 35 8.63 -6.52 -10.70
N LEU A 36 9.14 -5.82 -11.72
CA LEU A 36 9.11 -4.35 -11.79
C LEU A 36 7.70 -3.75 -11.71
N PHE A 37 6.69 -4.38 -12.32
CA PHE A 37 5.31 -3.86 -12.24
C PHE A 37 4.75 -3.92 -10.81
N VAL A 38 5.17 -4.90 -10.01
CA VAL A 38 4.78 -5.01 -8.59
C VAL A 38 5.37 -3.83 -7.81
N VAL A 39 6.63 -3.47 -8.09
CA VAL A 39 7.31 -2.32 -7.49
C VAL A 39 6.61 -1.01 -7.83
N TRP A 40 6.20 -0.81 -9.09
CA TRP A 40 5.44 0.38 -9.50
C TRP A 40 4.07 0.46 -8.83
N ALA A 41 3.34 -0.65 -8.73
CA ALA A 41 2.08 -0.68 -8.01
C ALA A 41 2.25 -0.31 -6.53
N ASN A 42 3.32 -0.79 -5.89
CA ASN A 42 3.65 -0.46 -4.51
C ASN A 42 4.00 1.02 -4.34
N PHE A 43 4.73 1.60 -5.29
CA PHE A 43 5.03 3.03 -5.32
C PHE A 43 3.75 3.86 -5.37
N ILE A 44 2.81 3.54 -6.27
CA ILE A 44 1.51 4.23 -6.37
C ILE A 44 0.72 4.11 -5.06
N CYS A 45 0.65 2.90 -4.48
CA CYS A 45 -0.04 2.68 -3.21
C CYS A 45 0.57 3.51 -2.06
N SER A 46 1.89 3.67 -2.05
CA SER A 46 2.58 4.48 -1.04
C SER A 46 2.12 5.94 -1.04
N LEU A 47 1.87 6.52 -2.22
CA LEU A 47 1.31 7.86 -2.35
C LEU A 47 -0.10 7.92 -1.75
N PHE A 48 -0.95 6.93 -2.05
CA PHE A 48 -2.29 6.85 -1.46
C PHE A 48 -2.25 6.74 0.06
N TYR A 49 -1.27 6.03 0.65
CA TYR A 49 -1.09 6.00 2.10
C TYR A 49 -0.74 7.38 2.67
N LEU A 50 0.19 8.10 2.05
CA LEU A 50 0.57 9.44 2.52
C LEU A 50 -0.59 10.44 2.44
N PHE A 51 -1.33 10.45 1.33
CA PHE A 51 -2.54 11.28 1.20
C PHE A 51 -3.63 10.87 2.20
N SER A 52 -3.78 9.57 2.48
CA SER A 52 -4.72 9.08 3.49
C SER A 52 -4.31 9.49 4.90
N ALA A 53 -3.02 9.44 5.24
CA ALA A 53 -2.53 9.92 6.52
C ALA A 53 -2.82 11.41 6.72
N TYR A 54 -2.62 12.23 5.68
CA TYR A 54 -3.00 13.64 5.69
C TYR A 54 -4.52 13.83 5.85
N GLY A 55 -5.32 13.05 5.10
CA GLY A 55 -6.77 13.04 5.20
C GLY A 55 -7.29 12.72 6.60
N PHE A 56 -6.62 11.80 7.31
CA PHE A 56 -6.93 11.48 8.71
C PHE A 56 -6.70 12.66 9.65
N ILE A 57 -5.60 13.41 9.47
CA ILE A 57 -5.31 14.62 10.28
C ILE A 57 -6.42 15.66 10.09
N LYS A 58 -6.93 15.80 8.86
CA LYS A 58 -8.03 16.71 8.52
C LYS A 58 -9.43 16.09 8.67
N ALA A 59 -9.53 14.87 9.21
CA ALA A 59 -10.75 14.10 9.41
C ALA A 59 -11.69 14.04 8.19
N LYS A 60 -11.11 13.87 7.02
CA LYS A 60 -11.80 13.89 5.74
C LYS A 60 -12.27 12.49 5.31
N LYS A 61 -13.41 12.41 4.61
CA LYS A 61 -13.98 11.13 4.12
C LYS A 61 -13.15 10.43 3.05
N TRP A 62 -12.40 11.20 2.26
CA TRP A 62 -11.63 10.73 1.11
C TRP A 62 -10.45 9.85 1.54
N THR A 63 -10.06 9.92 2.82
CA THR A 63 -9.15 8.97 3.47
C THR A 63 -9.54 7.51 3.26
N PHE A 64 -10.81 7.16 3.47
CA PHE A 64 -11.27 5.78 3.28
C PHE A 64 -11.25 5.38 1.81
N LEU A 65 -11.63 6.30 0.91
CA LEU A 65 -11.60 6.06 -0.54
C LEU A 65 -10.17 5.81 -1.04
N LEU A 66 -9.20 6.59 -0.58
CA LEU A 66 -7.79 6.44 -0.96
C LEU A 66 -7.19 5.10 -0.46
N LEU A 67 -7.47 4.72 0.79
CA LEU A 67 -7.04 3.41 1.30
C LEU A 67 -7.74 2.24 0.56
N GLY A 68 -9.02 2.39 0.23
CA GLY A 68 -9.75 1.41 -0.57
C GLY A 68 -9.19 1.25 -1.98
N LEU A 69 -8.86 2.37 -2.64
CA LEU A 69 -8.18 2.35 -3.95
C LEU A 69 -6.82 1.67 -3.88
N ALA A 70 -6.02 1.94 -2.84
CA ALA A 70 -4.75 1.25 -2.62
C ALA A 70 -4.93 -0.27 -2.47
N ALA A 71 -5.94 -0.70 -1.70
CA ALA A 71 -6.25 -2.12 -1.56
C ALA A 71 -6.64 -2.76 -2.91
N ILE A 72 -7.47 -2.09 -3.72
CA ILE A 72 -7.86 -2.58 -5.05
C ILE A 72 -6.64 -2.73 -5.96
N VAL A 73 -5.76 -1.72 -6.01
CA VAL A 73 -4.52 -1.77 -6.80
C VAL A 73 -3.66 -2.97 -6.38
N LEU A 74 -3.50 -3.21 -5.07
CA LEU A 74 -2.74 -4.36 -4.57
C LEU A 74 -3.39 -5.70 -4.92
N ILE A 75 -4.71 -5.82 -4.83
CA ILE A 75 -5.44 -7.04 -5.20
C ILE A 75 -5.25 -7.34 -6.70
N ILE A 76 -5.43 -6.34 -7.56
CA ILE A 76 -5.20 -6.47 -9.01
C ILE A 76 -3.75 -6.89 -9.28
N THR A 77 -2.80 -6.21 -8.64
CA THR A 77 -1.37 -6.53 -8.76
C THR A 77 -1.08 -7.97 -8.32
N PHE A 78 -1.69 -8.43 -7.23
CA PHE A 78 -1.53 -9.79 -6.73
C PHE A 78 -2.09 -10.82 -7.71
N VAL A 79 -3.25 -10.58 -8.31
CA VAL A 79 -3.84 -11.47 -9.33
C VAL A 79 -2.94 -11.54 -10.57
N ILE A 80 -2.50 -10.39 -11.09
CA ILE A 80 -1.60 -10.32 -12.25
C ILE A 80 -0.28 -11.03 -11.94
N PHE A 81 0.27 -10.83 -10.75
CA PHE A 81 1.51 -11.47 -10.31
C PHE A 81 1.37 -12.98 -10.16
N LYS A 82 0.24 -13.48 -9.64
CA LYS A 82 -0.04 -14.92 -9.64
C LYS A 82 -0.07 -15.49 -11.05
N ILE A 83 -0.72 -14.82 -12.00
CA ILE A 83 -0.75 -15.25 -13.40
C ILE A 83 0.66 -15.28 -13.98
N TYR A 84 1.47 -14.25 -13.72
CA TYR A 84 2.87 -14.18 -14.16
C TYR A 84 3.70 -15.37 -13.64
N ILE A 85 3.53 -15.75 -12.37
CA ILE A 85 4.19 -16.91 -11.77
C ILE A 85 3.75 -18.22 -12.46
N TYR A 86 2.44 -18.42 -12.66
CA TYR A 86 1.93 -19.63 -13.31
C TYR A 86 2.35 -19.76 -14.77
N SER A 87 2.58 -18.64 -15.46
CA SER A 87 3.13 -18.60 -16.82
C SER A 87 4.64 -18.88 -16.89
N GLY A 88 5.29 -19.23 -15.77
CA GLY A 88 6.73 -19.51 -15.70
C GLY A 88 7.59 -18.26 -15.60
N GLY A 89 7.02 -17.11 -15.20
CA GLY A 89 7.78 -15.89 -14.97
C GLY A 89 8.80 -16.06 -13.85
N ILE A 90 9.99 -15.48 -14.01
CA ILE A 90 11.05 -15.54 -13.00
C ILE A 90 10.69 -14.55 -11.89
N TYR A 91 10.66 -15.04 -10.65
CA TYR A 91 10.33 -14.21 -9.51
C TYR A 91 11.16 -14.62 -8.30
N GLU A 92 11.37 -13.66 -7.40
CA GLU A 92 11.94 -13.90 -6.09
C GLU A 92 10.83 -14.13 -5.06
N THR A 93 11.03 -15.08 -4.15
CA THR A 93 10.09 -15.34 -3.04
C THR A 93 9.87 -14.09 -2.19
N LYS A 94 10.90 -13.25 -2.04
CA LYS A 94 10.83 -11.95 -1.36
C LYS A 94 9.77 -11.02 -1.95
N THR A 95 9.52 -11.08 -3.28
CA THR A 95 8.48 -10.25 -3.92
C THR A 95 7.08 -10.70 -3.51
N VAL A 96 6.87 -12.02 -3.37
CA VAL A 96 5.60 -12.60 -2.89
C VAL A 96 5.35 -12.20 -1.43
N GLU A 97 6.36 -12.38 -0.58
CA GLU A 97 6.27 -12.03 0.84
C GLU A 97 6.00 -10.53 1.04
N ALA A 98 6.72 -9.67 0.32
CA ALA A 98 6.53 -8.23 0.39
C ALA A 98 5.13 -7.80 -0.06
N LEU A 99 4.58 -8.45 -1.09
CA LEU A 99 3.24 -8.13 -1.60
C LEU A 99 2.14 -8.59 -0.63
N ILE A 100 2.26 -9.79 -0.05
CA ILE A 100 1.31 -10.31 0.95
C ILE A 100 1.32 -9.44 2.20
N PHE A 101 2.51 -9.12 2.72
CA PHE A 101 2.65 -8.24 3.89
C PHE A 101 1.95 -6.90 3.67
N ARG A 102 2.16 -6.30 2.48
CA ARG A 102 1.54 -5.03 2.12
C ARG A 102 0.02 -5.15 2.01
N LEU A 103 -0.51 -6.22 1.43
CA LEU A 103 -1.95 -6.47 1.34
C LEU A 103 -2.60 -6.53 2.74
N ILE A 104 -2.01 -7.30 3.66
CA ILE A 104 -2.53 -7.47 5.03
C ILE A 104 -2.54 -6.14 5.78
N VAL A 105 -1.42 -5.40 5.76
CA VAL A 105 -1.30 -4.12 6.45
C VAL A 105 -2.31 -3.10 5.90
N THR A 106 -2.49 -3.05 4.58
CA THR A 106 -3.45 -2.14 3.96
C THR A 106 -4.89 -2.47 4.31
N LEU A 107 -5.26 -3.76 4.34
CA LEU A 107 -6.59 -4.18 4.78
C LEU A 107 -6.84 -3.79 6.25
N ILE A 108 -5.83 -3.96 7.11
CA ILE A 108 -5.90 -3.49 8.51
C ILE A 108 -6.17 -1.98 8.55
N PHE A 109 -5.45 -1.17 7.77
CA PHE A 109 -5.69 0.28 7.70
C PHE A 109 -7.08 0.64 7.19
N VAL A 110 -7.59 -0.06 6.16
CA VAL A 110 -8.96 0.13 5.64
C VAL A 110 -9.99 -0.14 6.73
N ILE A 111 -9.85 -1.25 7.46
CA ILE A 111 -10.76 -1.63 8.55
C ILE A 111 -10.73 -0.57 9.67
N PHE A 112 -9.54 -0.18 10.11
CA PHE A 112 -9.39 0.87 11.13
C PHE A 112 -9.95 2.22 10.67
N ALA A 113 -9.78 2.57 9.39
CA ALA A 113 -10.34 3.79 8.81
C ALA A 113 -11.87 3.75 8.79
N TYR A 114 -12.44 2.62 8.40
CA TYR A 114 -13.89 2.41 8.41
C TYR A 114 -14.46 2.63 9.81
N PHE A 115 -13.92 1.95 10.84
CA PHE A 115 -14.41 2.10 12.21
C PHE A 115 -14.24 3.52 12.75
N THR A 116 -13.10 4.16 12.47
CA THR A 116 -12.81 5.51 12.96
C THR A 116 -13.74 6.57 12.32
N ILE A 117 -13.97 6.47 11.01
CA ILE A 117 -14.80 7.43 10.27
C ILE A 117 -16.29 7.17 10.51
N ALA A 118 -16.72 5.89 10.54
CA ALA A 118 -18.11 5.53 10.83
C ALA A 118 -18.55 6.00 12.23
N LYS A 119 -17.68 5.89 13.24
CA LYS A 119 -17.96 6.38 14.59
C LYS A 119 -18.15 7.90 14.62
N LYS A 120 -17.33 8.65 13.87
CA LYS A 120 -17.41 10.11 13.77
C LYS A 120 -18.66 10.58 13.02
N TYR A 121 -19.13 9.80 12.06
CA TYR A 121 -20.37 10.08 11.31
C TYR A 121 -21.63 9.91 12.16
N LYS A 122 -21.63 8.96 13.10
CA LYS A 122 -22.73 8.75 14.04
C LYS A 122 -22.89 9.95 15.00
N THR A 123 -21.80 10.61 15.38
CA THR A 123 -21.83 11.77 16.29
C THR A 123 -22.35 13.04 15.63
N ILE A 124 -22.11 13.25 14.33
CA ILE A 124 -22.56 14.46 13.59
C ILE A 124 -24.06 14.43 13.29
N LYS A 125 -24.71 13.25 13.29
CA LYS A 125 -26.15 13.12 13.07
C LYS A 125 -27.01 13.23 14.34
N ILE A 126 -26.39 13.26 15.52
CA ILE A 126 -27.08 13.26 16.83
C ILE A 126 -27.06 14.65 17.50
N ASN A 127 -26.25 15.58 16.98
CA ASN A 127 -26.27 17.01 17.31
C ASN A 127 -26.94 17.79 16.18
#